data_AF-C8PSQ6-F1
#
_entry.id   AF-C8PSQ6-F1
#
_cell.length_a   1.000
_cell.length_b   1.000
_cell.length_c   1.000
_cell.angle_alpha   90.00
_cell.angle_beta   90.00
_cell.angle_gamma   90.00
#
_symmetry.space_group_name_H-M   'P 1'
#
loop_
_entity.id
_entity.type
_entity.pdbx_description
1 polymer ?
#
loop_
_entity_poly.entity_id
_entity_poly.type
_entity_poly.pdbx_seq_one_letter_code
_entity_poly.pdbx_strand_id
1 'polypeptide(L)'
;MMKILYRILGCCAAVCITAACSSSAHIVIRDTADYSLTAEFVPSSLLEKNITQLLKQKNEQVDGQSVFNTQELRETLSQSGITVKEITVKGSMGLRLACTVPHNHELLKDVISYDGNERKTSVSLSPKNIASFLEMLPQESRDFIDMLMAPLFTGDKIPPAEYEELIGAAYGKKLAGELRSAEFVLTVDVPYKIQAARITPVGTVTLPTKTEKTSRASVRIPLIDLLCTVGTIEVQLQ
;
A
#
# COMPACT_ATOMS: atom_id res chain seq x y z
N MET A 1 -14.68 18.62 36.05
CA MET A 1 -13.63 19.44 35.45
C MET A 1 -13.42 18.92 34.04
N MET A 2 -13.80 19.73 33.05
CA MET A 2 -13.58 19.60 31.59
C MET A 2 -13.95 18.24 30.97
N LYS A 3 -15.16 17.97 30.44
CA LYS A 3 -16.02 18.76 29.53
C LYS A 3 -15.27 19.27 28.29
N ILE A 4 -15.83 18.93 27.12
CA ILE A 4 -15.46 19.36 25.75
C ILE A 4 -14.36 18.47 25.17
N LEU A 5 -14.65 17.30 24.60
CA LEU A 5 -14.68 17.19 23.14
C LEU A 5 -15.47 15.97 22.61
N TYR A 6 -16.56 15.58 23.27
CA TYR A 6 -17.58 14.69 22.68
C TYR A 6 -18.43 15.38 21.57
N ARG A 7 -17.86 16.40 20.93
CA ARG A 7 -18.39 17.21 19.81
C ARG A 7 -17.13 17.64 19.05
N ILE A 8 -16.63 16.89 18.07
CA ILE A 8 -17.03 17.00 16.66
C ILE A 8 -16.97 15.58 16.06
N LEU A 9 -18.07 14.87 16.23
CA LEU A 9 -18.43 13.73 15.42
C LEU A 9 -18.99 14.32 14.10
N GLY A 10 -18.17 14.37 13.06
CA GLY A 10 -18.57 14.92 11.76
C GLY A 10 -17.41 15.31 10.83
N CYS A 11 -17.04 14.37 9.95
CA CYS A 11 -16.41 14.58 8.63
C CYS A 11 -14.93 15.04 8.51
N CYS A 12 -14.19 14.29 7.66
CA CYS A 12 -13.09 14.70 6.75
C CYS A 12 -11.69 14.96 7.37
N ALA A 13 -10.51 14.65 6.78
CA ALA A 13 -10.00 14.14 5.48
C ALA A 13 -8.44 14.22 5.51
N ALA A 14 -7.57 13.44 4.83
CA ALA A 14 -7.62 12.29 3.93
C ALA A 14 -6.19 11.89 3.44
N VAL A 15 -6.02 10.65 2.93
CA VAL A 15 -5.23 10.23 1.73
C VAL A 15 -3.93 9.42 1.88
N CYS A 16 -4.01 8.08 1.86
CA CYS A 16 -2.82 7.25 1.60
C CYS A 16 -2.73 6.57 0.22
N ILE A 17 -3.75 6.57 -0.64
CA ILE A 17 -3.66 5.95 -1.97
C ILE A 17 -4.52 6.70 -2.98
N THR A 18 -4.16 7.94 -3.30
CA THR A 18 -4.62 8.57 -4.55
C THR A 18 -3.40 9.14 -5.25
N ALA A 19 -3.42 9.12 -6.58
CA ALA A 19 -2.52 9.91 -7.43
C ALA A 19 -1.06 10.00 -6.94
N ALA A 20 -0.48 8.88 -6.52
CA ALA A 20 0.95 8.84 -6.26
C ALA A 20 1.67 8.98 -7.60
N CYS A 21 2.68 9.83 -7.68
CA CYS A 21 3.64 9.73 -8.77
C CYS A 21 4.31 8.35 -8.77
N SER A 22 4.43 7.72 -7.60
CA SER A 22 4.88 6.33 -7.48
C SER A 22 4.33 5.64 -6.23
N SER A 23 3.64 4.52 -6.42
CA SER A 23 3.34 3.55 -5.35
C SER A 23 4.04 2.24 -5.69
N SER A 24 4.81 1.70 -4.74
CA SER A 24 5.54 0.45 -4.98
C SER A 24 5.66 -0.40 -3.72
N ALA A 25 5.75 -1.71 -3.94
CA ALA A 25 6.17 -2.67 -2.94
C ALA A 25 7.29 -3.54 -3.52
N HIS A 26 8.26 -3.86 -2.69
CA HIS A 26 9.35 -4.77 -3.02
C HIS A 26 9.40 -5.87 -1.96
N ILE A 27 9.32 -7.11 -2.41
CA ILE A 27 9.32 -8.32 -1.60
C ILE A 27 10.56 -9.11 -1.98
N VAL A 28 11.34 -9.52 -0.99
CA VAL A 28 12.45 -10.45 -1.17
C VAL A 28 12.16 -11.73 -0.40
N ILE A 29 11.97 -12.81 -1.15
CA ILE A 29 11.77 -14.17 -0.64
C ILE A 29 13.12 -14.87 -0.58
N ARG A 30 13.38 -15.55 0.53
CA ARG A 30 14.62 -16.29 0.80
C ARG A 30 14.28 -17.68 1.32
N ASP A 31 15.18 -18.64 1.09
CA ASP A 31 15.00 -20.00 1.58
C ASP A 31 15.01 -20.02 3.11
N THR A 32 13.93 -20.55 3.71
CA THR A 32 13.81 -20.82 5.16
C THR A 32 14.15 -19.63 6.07
N ALA A 33 14.03 -18.42 5.55
CA ALA A 33 14.39 -17.18 6.23
C ALA A 33 13.26 -16.15 6.11
N ASP A 34 13.31 -15.17 7.00
CA ASP A 34 12.36 -14.07 7.02
C ASP A 34 12.31 -13.33 5.68
N TYR A 35 11.12 -12.84 5.35
CA TYR A 35 10.90 -12.03 4.18
C TYR A 35 11.38 -10.60 4.42
N SER A 36 12.05 -10.01 3.43
CA SER A 36 12.31 -8.57 3.43
C SER A 36 11.22 -7.88 2.64
N LEU A 37 10.52 -6.95 3.28
CA LEU A 37 9.48 -6.14 2.63
C LEU A 37 9.93 -4.68 2.62
N THR A 38 9.67 -4.00 1.52
CA THR A 38 9.80 -2.55 1.42
C THR A 38 8.55 -2.03 0.74
N ALA A 39 7.80 -1.18 1.43
CA ALA A 39 6.68 -0.44 0.85
C ALA A 39 7.10 1.02 0.70
N GLU A 40 6.81 1.61 -0.45
CA GLU A 40 7.05 3.02 -0.70
C GLU A 40 5.87 3.68 -1.39
N PHE A 41 5.45 4.79 -0.82
CA PHE A 41 4.40 5.67 -1.32
C PHE A 41 4.96 7.08 -1.44
N VAL A 42 4.87 7.67 -2.64
CA VAL A 42 5.24 9.07 -2.90
C VAL A 42 4.07 9.76 -3.59
N PRO A 43 3.36 10.66 -2.88
CA PRO A 43 2.21 11.38 -3.45
C PRO A 43 2.66 12.35 -4.55
N SER A 44 1.76 12.71 -5.47
CA SER A 44 2.01 13.82 -6.38
C SER A 44 2.04 15.15 -5.61
N SER A 45 2.76 16.15 -6.14
CA SER A 45 2.79 17.49 -5.54
C SER A 45 1.41 18.16 -5.50
N LEU A 46 0.51 17.78 -6.43
CA LEU A 46 -0.86 18.26 -6.44
C LEU A 46 -1.63 17.70 -5.25
N LEU A 47 -1.48 16.40 -5.01
CA LEU A 47 -2.12 15.74 -3.89
C LEU A 47 -1.62 16.28 -2.56
N GLU A 48 -0.30 16.38 -2.42
CA GLU A 48 0.33 16.85 -1.21
C GLU A 48 -0.11 18.28 -0.86
N LYS A 49 -0.26 19.16 -1.86
CA LYS A 49 -0.79 20.52 -1.67
C LYS A 49 -2.25 20.52 -1.25
N ASN A 50 -3.11 19.76 -1.93
CA ASN A 50 -4.54 19.73 -1.63
C ASN A 50 -4.81 19.24 -0.20
N ILE A 51 -4.09 18.20 0.23
CA ILE A 51 -4.26 17.64 1.57
C ILE A 51 -3.61 18.53 2.62
N THR A 52 -2.42 19.08 2.38
CA THR A 52 -1.80 20.02 3.32
C THR A 52 -2.68 21.25 3.53
N GLN A 53 -3.40 21.73 2.50
CA GLN A 53 -4.38 22.82 2.66
C GLN A 53 -5.57 22.41 3.53
N LEU A 54 -6.11 21.20 3.35
CA LEU A 54 -7.18 20.68 4.19
C LEU A 54 -6.74 20.52 5.66
N LEU A 55 -5.50 20.06 5.89
CA LEU A 55 -4.91 19.90 7.22
C LEU A 55 -4.63 21.26 7.90
N LYS A 56 -4.09 22.24 7.16
CA LYS A 56 -3.82 23.60 7.65
C LYS A 56 -5.08 24.35 8.10
N GLN A 57 -6.23 24.11 7.47
CA GLN A 57 -7.49 24.77 7.83
C GLN A 57 -8.06 24.30 9.18
N LYS A 58 -7.54 23.23 9.78
CA LYS A 58 -8.08 22.58 10.98
C LYS A 58 -7.28 22.87 12.27
N ASN A 59 -6.12 23.54 12.17
CA ASN A 59 -5.19 23.94 13.23
C ASN A 59 -4.75 22.82 14.20
N GLU A 60 -3.61 22.17 13.89
CA GLU A 60 -2.58 21.74 14.86
C GLU A 60 -1.30 21.18 14.19
N GLN A 61 -1.25 21.01 12.87
CA GLN A 61 0.01 20.71 12.18
C GLN A 61 0.77 21.99 11.80
N VAL A 62 2.00 22.08 12.29
CA VAL A 62 2.99 23.05 11.83
C VAL A 62 3.45 22.64 10.42
N ASP A 63 3.76 23.62 9.57
CA ASP A 63 4.32 23.38 8.24
C ASP A 63 5.48 22.36 8.32
N GLY A 64 5.35 21.24 7.59
CA GLY A 64 6.37 20.18 7.53
C GLY A 64 6.17 18.96 8.45
N GLN A 65 5.08 18.88 9.22
CA GLN A 65 4.74 17.64 9.94
C GLN A 65 4.11 16.60 9.01
N SER A 66 4.61 15.36 9.13
CA SER A 66 4.09 14.17 8.48
C SER A 66 2.73 13.78 9.03
N VAL A 67 1.87 13.20 8.20
CA VAL A 67 0.67 12.45 8.63
C VAL A 67 1.01 11.11 9.30
N PHE A 68 2.25 10.65 9.18
CA PHE A 68 2.73 9.45 9.83
C PHE A 68 3.55 9.77 11.08
N ASN A 69 3.07 9.30 12.23
CA ASN A 69 3.87 9.19 13.44
C ASN A 69 4.83 8.01 13.32
N THR A 70 6.09 8.27 12.96
CA THR A 70 7.08 7.22 12.69
C THR A 70 7.47 6.42 13.93
N GLN A 71 7.40 7.04 15.11
CA GLN A 71 7.68 6.36 16.38
C GLN A 71 6.56 5.37 16.70
N GLU A 72 5.31 5.84 16.68
CA GLU A 72 4.14 5.00 16.94
C GLU A 72 4.05 3.85 15.92
N LEU A 73 4.24 4.16 14.63
CA LEU A 73 4.27 3.14 13.58
C LEU A 73 5.36 2.07 13.84
N ARG A 74 6.54 2.49 14.29
CA ARG A 74 7.62 1.54 14.64
C ARG A 74 7.22 0.67 15.82
N GLU A 75 6.66 1.26 16.86
CA GLU A 75 6.24 0.56 18.07
C GLU A 75 5.14 -0.47 17.76
N THR A 76 4.09 -0.08 17.02
CA THR A 76 2.98 -0.97 16.65
C THR A 76 3.47 -2.15 15.79
N LEU A 77 4.31 -1.90 14.78
CA LEU A 77 4.88 -2.97 13.95
C LEU A 77 5.81 -3.89 14.74
N SER A 78 6.61 -3.33 15.66
CA SER A 78 7.50 -4.15 16.49
C SER A 78 6.72 -5.03 17.46
N GLN A 79 5.63 -4.51 18.03
CA GLN A 79 4.71 -5.26 18.91
C GLN A 79 3.99 -6.39 18.17
N SER A 80 3.75 -6.26 16.87
CA SER A 80 3.17 -7.34 16.06
C SER A 80 4.18 -8.43 15.68
N GLY A 81 5.48 -8.27 16.00
CA GLY A 81 6.53 -9.23 15.66
C GLY A 81 7.27 -8.92 14.36
N ILE A 82 7.08 -7.72 13.80
CA ILE A 82 7.76 -7.25 12.59
C ILE A 82 9.01 -6.45 12.97
N THR A 83 10.15 -6.80 12.38
CA THR A 83 11.39 -6.04 12.59
C THR A 83 11.45 -4.87 11.60
N VAL A 84 11.23 -3.65 12.09
CA VAL A 84 11.38 -2.43 11.29
C VAL A 84 12.86 -2.11 11.06
N LYS A 85 13.27 -2.01 9.79
CA LYS A 85 14.64 -1.63 9.37
C LYS A 85 14.76 -0.14 9.10
N GLU A 86 13.78 0.42 8.40
CA GLU A 86 13.78 1.82 7.98
C GLU A 86 12.34 2.37 7.98
N ILE A 87 12.19 3.61 8.45
CA ILE A 87 10.98 4.42 8.23
C ILE A 87 11.46 5.80 7.80
N THR A 88 11.13 6.19 6.57
CA THR A 88 11.51 7.47 6.01
C THR A 88 10.26 8.17 5.50
N VAL A 89 9.97 9.35 6.05
CA VAL A 89 8.89 10.21 5.55
C VAL A 89 9.41 11.01 4.35
N LYS A 90 8.56 11.14 3.32
CA LYS A 90 8.84 11.95 2.12
C LYS A 90 7.76 13.02 1.98
N GLY A 91 8.06 14.24 2.39
CA GLY A 91 7.07 15.32 2.41
C GLY A 91 6.08 15.18 3.57
N SER A 92 4.86 15.69 3.45
CA SER A 92 3.84 15.57 4.50
C SER A 92 3.12 14.21 4.48
N MET A 93 3.17 13.49 3.35
CA MET A 93 2.31 12.33 3.11
C MET A 93 3.02 11.13 2.46
N GLY A 94 4.29 11.25 2.07
CA GLY A 94 5.04 10.12 1.54
C GLY A 94 5.66 9.29 2.65
N LEU A 95 5.75 7.98 2.43
CA LEU A 95 6.33 7.04 3.38
C LEU A 95 7.13 5.99 2.63
N ARG A 96 8.31 5.68 3.15
CA ARG A 96 9.06 4.48 2.84
C ARG A 96 9.20 3.68 4.13
N LEU A 97 8.73 2.45 4.12
CA LEU A 97 8.82 1.49 5.22
C LEU A 97 9.59 0.28 4.71
N ALA A 98 10.72 -0.03 5.34
CA ALA A 98 11.43 -1.29 5.12
C ALA A 98 11.39 -2.12 6.39
N CYS A 99 10.99 -3.39 6.28
CA CYS A 99 10.88 -4.30 7.40
C CYS A 99 11.29 -5.73 7.04
N THR A 100 11.54 -6.52 8.07
CA THR A 100 11.74 -7.96 8.00
C THR A 100 10.58 -8.62 8.74
N VAL A 101 9.92 -9.56 8.07
CA VAL A 101 8.74 -10.26 8.60
C VAL A 101 9.03 -11.76 8.63
N PRO A 102 8.80 -12.44 9.77
CA PRO A 102 8.93 -13.88 9.86
C PRO A 102 8.14 -14.60 8.75
N HIS A 103 8.73 -15.62 8.13
CA HIS A 103 8.10 -16.33 7.02
C HIS A 103 6.78 -17.03 7.41
N ASN A 104 6.61 -17.33 8.70
CA ASN A 104 5.42 -17.94 9.29
C ASN A 104 4.48 -16.92 9.97
N HIS A 105 4.70 -15.62 9.75
CA HIS A 105 3.89 -14.57 10.35
C HIS A 105 2.46 -14.58 9.79
N GLU A 106 1.44 -14.53 10.66
CA GLU A 106 0.02 -14.70 10.27
C GLU A 106 -0.43 -13.71 9.16
N LEU A 107 0.04 -12.45 9.21
CA LEU A 107 -0.20 -11.44 8.17
C LEU A 107 0.14 -11.88 6.74
N LEU A 108 1.19 -12.71 6.58
CA LEU A 108 1.69 -13.08 5.27
C LEU A 108 1.14 -14.42 4.78
N LYS A 109 0.46 -15.17 5.64
CA LYS A 109 -0.08 -16.50 5.34
C LYS A 109 -1.03 -16.50 4.13
N ASP A 110 -1.84 -15.45 4.00
CA ASP A 110 -2.78 -15.26 2.89
C ASP A 110 -2.25 -14.27 1.83
N VAL A 111 -0.98 -13.85 1.94
CA VAL A 111 -0.33 -12.89 1.02
C VAL A 111 0.75 -13.57 0.21
N ILE A 112 1.60 -14.40 0.82
CA ILE A 112 2.75 -15.03 0.17
C ILE A 112 2.66 -16.54 0.38
N SER A 113 2.60 -17.28 -0.73
CA SER A 113 2.87 -18.71 -0.73
C SER A 113 4.23 -18.95 -1.36
N TYR A 114 5.09 -19.70 -0.67
CA TYR A 114 6.40 -20.08 -1.19
C TYR A 114 6.65 -21.58 -0.99
N ASP A 115 6.90 -22.27 -2.10
CA ASP A 115 7.38 -23.65 -2.11
C ASP A 115 8.77 -23.69 -2.74
N GLY A 116 9.80 -23.86 -1.89
CA GLY A 116 11.19 -23.97 -2.34
C GLY A 116 11.51 -25.27 -3.07
N ASN A 117 10.77 -26.35 -2.81
CA ASN A 117 10.97 -27.64 -3.49
C ASN A 117 10.42 -27.56 -4.92
N GLU A 118 9.22 -27.02 -5.08
CA GLU A 118 8.58 -26.84 -6.39
C GLU A 118 9.07 -25.60 -7.12
N ARG A 119 9.84 -24.72 -6.45
CA ARG A 119 10.28 -23.41 -6.95
C ARG A 119 9.10 -22.58 -7.44
N LYS A 120 8.07 -22.51 -6.61
CA LYS A 120 6.84 -21.77 -6.88
C LYS A 120 6.65 -20.68 -5.83
N THR A 121 6.22 -19.52 -6.30
CA THR A 121 5.81 -18.42 -5.45
C THR A 121 4.48 -17.88 -5.94
N SER A 122 3.53 -17.66 -5.03
CA SER A 122 2.39 -16.79 -5.30
C SER A 122 2.37 -15.61 -4.34
N VAL A 123 1.98 -14.44 -4.87
CA VAL A 123 1.67 -13.25 -4.09
C VAL A 123 0.23 -12.85 -4.37
N SER A 124 -0.58 -12.79 -3.33
CA SER A 124 -2.01 -12.49 -3.39
C SER A 124 -2.28 -11.12 -2.79
N LEU A 125 -2.99 -10.27 -3.54
CA LEU A 125 -3.51 -8.97 -3.08
C LEU A 125 -5.03 -9.06 -3.07
N SER A 126 -5.66 -8.91 -1.91
CA SER A 126 -7.10 -9.04 -1.75
C SER A 126 -7.62 -8.05 -0.71
N PRO A 127 -8.92 -7.69 -0.73
CA PRO A 127 -9.50 -6.85 0.31
C PRO A 127 -9.22 -7.37 1.73
N LYS A 128 -9.32 -8.69 1.92
CA LYS A 128 -9.07 -9.35 3.21
C LYS A 128 -7.65 -9.08 3.72
N ASN A 129 -6.63 -9.34 2.90
CA ASN A 129 -5.25 -9.24 3.37
C ASN A 129 -4.76 -7.79 3.46
N ILE A 130 -5.28 -6.90 2.62
CA ILE A 130 -5.06 -5.46 2.75
C ILE A 130 -5.69 -4.94 4.04
N ALA A 131 -6.93 -5.32 4.37
CA ALA A 131 -7.58 -4.94 5.63
C ALA A 131 -6.76 -5.39 6.85
N SER A 132 -6.26 -6.64 6.86
CA SER A 132 -5.38 -7.12 7.94
C SER A 132 -4.09 -6.31 8.07
N PHE A 133 -3.54 -5.78 6.97
CA PHE A 133 -2.40 -4.88 7.02
C PHE A 133 -2.80 -3.51 7.61
N LEU A 134 -3.96 -2.98 7.23
CA LEU A 134 -4.46 -1.70 7.73
C LEU A 134 -4.71 -1.72 9.24
N GLU A 135 -5.22 -2.82 9.79
CA GLU A 135 -5.48 -2.96 11.22
C GLU A 135 -4.23 -2.76 12.10
N MET A 136 -3.04 -2.98 11.55
CA MET A 136 -1.78 -2.72 12.24
C MET A 136 -1.31 -1.27 12.20
N LEU A 137 -1.94 -0.44 11.38
CA LEU A 137 -1.54 0.96 11.30
C LEU A 137 -2.10 1.73 12.50
N PRO A 138 -1.34 2.73 13.01
CA PRO A 138 -1.85 3.68 13.99
C PRO A 138 -3.20 4.26 13.58
N GLN A 139 -4.06 4.59 14.57
CA GLN A 139 -5.42 5.06 14.28
C GLN A 139 -5.42 6.28 13.35
N GLU A 140 -4.52 7.24 13.55
CA GLU A 140 -4.38 8.42 12.68
C GLU A 140 -4.11 8.03 11.21
N SER A 141 -3.30 6.99 10.99
CA SER A 141 -3.01 6.46 9.66
C SER A 141 -4.19 5.69 9.05
N ARG A 142 -5.06 5.08 9.88
CA ARG A 142 -6.28 4.38 9.43
C ARG A 142 -7.42 5.35 9.11
N ASP A 143 -7.70 6.30 10.00
CA ASP A 143 -8.64 7.42 9.75
C ASP A 143 -8.24 8.14 8.45
N PHE A 144 -6.93 8.25 8.27
CA PHE A 144 -6.18 8.35 7.03
C PHE A 144 -6.80 7.79 5.73
N ILE A 145 -6.91 6.46 5.74
CA ILE A 145 -7.17 5.58 4.61
C ILE A 145 -8.66 5.45 4.36
N ASP A 146 -9.48 5.43 5.42
CA ASP A 146 -10.95 5.33 5.34
C ASP A 146 -11.56 6.49 4.53
N MET A 147 -10.91 7.65 4.60
CA MET A 147 -11.25 8.84 3.83
C MET A 147 -11.22 8.67 2.31
N LEU A 148 -10.46 7.69 1.80
CA LEU A 148 -10.38 7.41 0.37
C LEU A 148 -11.67 6.82 -0.18
N MET A 149 -12.48 6.24 0.70
CA MET A 149 -13.67 5.48 0.34
C MET A 149 -13.39 4.46 -0.78
N ALA A 150 -12.14 3.99 -0.87
CA ALA A 150 -11.76 3.08 -1.93
C ALA A 150 -12.46 1.75 -1.69
N PRO A 151 -13.06 1.14 -2.72
CA PRO A 151 -13.75 -0.15 -2.60
C PRO A 151 -12.91 -1.24 -1.91
N LEU A 152 -11.61 -1.24 -2.16
CA LEU A 152 -10.64 -2.13 -1.52
C LEU A 152 -10.67 -2.04 0.02
N PHE A 153 -10.96 -0.87 0.57
CA PHE A 153 -10.98 -0.59 2.01
C PHE A 153 -12.38 -0.64 2.60
N THR A 154 -13.37 -0.09 1.89
CA THR A 154 -14.75 -0.04 2.38
C THR A 154 -15.49 -1.36 2.17
N GLY A 155 -15.00 -2.21 1.26
CA GLY A 155 -15.70 -3.43 0.82
C GLY A 155 -16.85 -3.16 -0.14
N ASP A 156 -17.07 -1.90 -0.54
CA ASP A 156 -18.08 -1.54 -1.52
C ASP A 156 -17.75 -2.14 -2.89
N LYS A 157 -18.76 -2.26 -3.75
CA LYS A 157 -18.59 -2.77 -5.12
C LYS A 157 -18.73 -1.63 -6.12
N ILE A 158 -17.76 -0.73 -6.13
CA ILE A 158 -17.74 0.43 -7.05
C ILE A 158 -16.82 0.10 -8.23
N PRO A 159 -17.31 0.17 -9.49
CA PRO A 159 -16.47 0.00 -10.66
C PRO A 159 -15.40 1.11 -10.80
N PRO A 160 -14.26 0.85 -11.45
CA PRO A 160 -13.18 1.83 -11.64
C PRO A 160 -13.64 3.18 -12.21
N ALA A 161 -14.51 3.18 -13.23
CA ALA A 161 -15.00 4.42 -13.85
C ALA A 161 -15.84 5.27 -12.88
N GLU A 162 -16.70 4.63 -12.10
CA GLU A 162 -17.52 5.33 -11.10
C GLU A 162 -16.65 5.86 -9.95
N TYR A 163 -15.64 5.09 -9.53
CA TYR A 163 -14.67 5.56 -8.53
C TYR A 163 -13.83 6.73 -9.05
N GLU A 164 -13.42 6.75 -10.33
CA GLU A 164 -12.76 7.91 -10.95
C GLU A 164 -13.64 9.16 -10.89
N GLU A 165 -14.94 9.02 -11.17
CA GLU A 165 -15.90 10.13 -11.10
C GLU A 165 -16.07 10.66 -9.68
N LEU A 166 -16.16 9.76 -8.67
CA LEU A 166 -16.23 10.13 -7.26
C LEU A 166 -14.98 10.93 -6.83
N ILE A 167 -13.79 10.45 -7.19
CA ILE A 167 -12.54 11.17 -6.93
C ILE A 167 -12.51 12.51 -7.69
N GLY A 168 -13.01 12.54 -8.91
CA GLY A 168 -13.10 13.75 -9.73
C GLY A 168 -14.03 14.81 -9.13
N ALA A 169 -15.14 14.39 -8.52
CA ALA A 169 -16.10 15.26 -7.85
C ALA A 169 -15.58 15.76 -6.49
N ALA A 170 -14.96 14.89 -5.70
CA ALA A 170 -14.48 15.22 -4.36
C ALA A 170 -13.16 16.01 -4.36
N TYR A 171 -12.22 15.65 -5.24
CA TYR A 171 -10.84 16.15 -5.22
C TYR A 171 -10.41 16.84 -6.53
N GLY A 172 -11.27 16.84 -7.54
CA GLY A 172 -11.07 17.53 -8.81
C GLY A 172 -10.53 16.64 -9.94
N LYS A 173 -10.92 16.98 -11.17
CA LYS A 173 -10.62 16.20 -12.39
C LYS A 173 -9.14 15.93 -12.65
N LYS A 174 -8.24 16.81 -12.18
CA LYS A 174 -6.79 16.60 -12.34
C LYS A 174 -6.30 15.41 -11.51
N LEU A 175 -6.74 15.29 -10.25
CA LEU A 175 -6.36 14.17 -9.38
C LEU A 175 -7.00 12.85 -9.86
N ALA A 176 -8.24 12.89 -10.36
CA ALA A 176 -8.85 11.73 -11.01
C ALA A 176 -8.04 11.26 -12.23
N GLY A 177 -7.57 12.23 -13.06
CA GLY A 177 -6.69 11.93 -14.18
C GLY A 177 -5.35 11.32 -13.78
N GLU A 178 -4.73 11.82 -12.71
CA GLU A 178 -3.49 11.25 -12.15
C GLU A 178 -3.73 9.82 -11.65
N LEU A 179 -4.81 9.58 -10.89
CA LEU A 179 -5.19 8.24 -10.41
C LEU A 179 -5.41 7.26 -11.57
N ARG A 180 -6.11 7.68 -12.62
CA ARG A 180 -6.37 6.84 -13.80
C ARG A 180 -5.08 6.38 -14.49
N SER A 181 -4.05 7.24 -14.50
CA SER A 181 -2.74 6.93 -15.10
C SER A 181 -1.75 6.27 -14.14
N ALA A 182 -2.07 6.19 -12.86
CA ALA A 182 -1.16 5.69 -11.84
C ALA A 182 -1.08 4.15 -11.87
N GLU A 183 0.10 3.63 -11.59
CA GLU A 183 0.35 2.20 -11.45
C GLU A 183 0.92 1.91 -10.05
N PHE A 184 0.52 0.79 -9.49
CA PHE A 184 1.21 0.14 -8.39
C PHE A 184 2.26 -0.82 -8.96
N VAL A 185 3.52 -0.65 -8.52
CA VAL A 185 4.63 -1.50 -8.95
C VAL A 185 5.00 -2.46 -7.83
N LEU A 186 4.74 -3.75 -8.04
CA LEU A 186 5.18 -4.82 -7.15
C LEU A 186 6.43 -5.50 -7.73
N THR A 187 7.53 -5.48 -6.98
CA THR A 187 8.73 -6.23 -7.33
C THR A 187 8.88 -7.43 -6.40
N VAL A 188 9.13 -8.60 -6.96
CA VAL A 188 9.32 -9.85 -6.19
C VAL A 188 10.64 -10.49 -6.57
N ASP A 189 11.54 -10.60 -5.60
CA ASP A 189 12.80 -11.33 -5.73
C ASP A 189 12.64 -12.73 -5.13
N VAL A 190 13.04 -13.75 -5.90
CA VAL A 190 12.95 -15.15 -5.50
C VAL A 190 14.31 -15.85 -5.61
N PRO A 191 14.60 -16.87 -4.76
CA PRO A 191 15.89 -17.57 -4.73
C PRO A 191 15.97 -18.69 -5.79
N TYR A 192 15.25 -18.54 -6.90
CA TYR A 192 15.27 -19.48 -8.02
C TYR A 192 15.14 -18.73 -9.35
N LYS A 193 15.36 -19.46 -10.45
CA LYS A 193 15.19 -18.92 -11.79
C LYS A 193 13.72 -18.99 -12.21
N ILE A 194 13.11 -17.85 -12.49
CA ILE A 194 11.73 -17.78 -13.02
C ILE A 194 11.72 -18.22 -14.49
N GLN A 195 10.97 -19.27 -14.78
CA GLN A 195 10.65 -19.81 -16.11
C GLN A 195 9.33 -19.24 -16.66
N ALA A 196 8.35 -19.02 -15.80
CA ALA A 196 7.03 -18.51 -16.12
C ALA A 196 6.55 -17.56 -15.02
N ALA A 197 5.94 -16.45 -15.43
CA ALA A 197 5.28 -15.53 -14.52
C ALA A 197 3.91 -15.18 -15.09
N ARG A 198 2.89 -15.13 -14.23
CA ARG A 198 1.55 -14.68 -14.60
C ARG A 198 0.95 -13.81 -13.52
N ILE A 199 0.05 -12.94 -13.93
CA ILE A 199 -0.80 -12.15 -13.06
C ILE A 199 -2.24 -12.25 -13.54
N THR A 200 -3.17 -12.39 -12.60
CA THR A 200 -4.62 -12.44 -12.86
C THR A 200 -5.39 -11.76 -11.74
N PRO A 201 -6.54 -11.11 -12.01
CA PRO A 201 -7.14 -10.90 -13.33
C PRO A 201 -6.57 -9.67 -14.07
N VAL A 202 -5.85 -8.78 -13.38
CA VAL A 202 -5.42 -7.48 -13.92
C VAL A 202 -3.97 -7.17 -13.59
N GLY A 203 -3.30 -6.51 -14.54
CA GLY A 203 -1.91 -6.10 -14.44
C GLY A 203 -1.01 -6.77 -15.47
N THR A 204 0.28 -6.43 -15.43
CA THR A 204 1.31 -6.99 -16.32
C THR A 204 2.50 -7.44 -15.49
N VAL A 205 3.21 -8.45 -15.97
CA VAL A 205 4.44 -8.94 -15.34
C VAL A 205 5.59 -8.96 -16.34
N THR A 206 6.73 -8.48 -15.90
CA THR A 206 7.99 -8.44 -16.66
C THR A 206 9.11 -9.06 -15.84
N LEU A 207 10.11 -9.62 -16.52
CA LEU A 207 11.27 -10.27 -15.88
C LEU A 207 12.54 -9.45 -16.19
N PRO A 208 12.81 -8.37 -15.44
CA PRO A 208 13.86 -7.40 -15.77
C PRO A 208 15.30 -7.91 -15.59
N THR A 209 15.54 -8.97 -14.79
CA THR A 209 16.90 -9.42 -14.50
C THR A 209 16.99 -10.94 -14.34
N LYS A 210 17.95 -11.54 -15.07
CA LYS A 210 18.38 -12.94 -14.91
C LYS A 210 19.72 -12.94 -14.18
N THR A 211 19.79 -13.48 -12.98
CA THR A 211 21.04 -13.97 -12.43
C THR A 211 20.95 -15.49 -12.28
N GLU A 212 22.08 -16.20 -12.25
CA GLU A 212 22.09 -17.67 -12.25
C GLU A 212 21.41 -18.30 -11.02
N LYS A 213 21.28 -17.56 -9.91
CA LYS A 213 20.78 -18.06 -8.62
C LYS A 213 19.55 -17.33 -8.07
N THR A 214 19.23 -16.13 -8.56
CA THR A 214 18.04 -15.37 -8.15
C THR A 214 17.40 -14.71 -9.36
N SER A 215 16.08 -14.53 -9.29
CA SER A 215 15.32 -13.83 -10.32
C SER A 215 14.41 -12.78 -9.70
N ARG A 216 14.12 -11.76 -10.50
CA ARG A 216 13.22 -10.66 -10.15
C ARG A 216 12.06 -10.62 -11.11
N ALA A 217 10.84 -10.59 -10.59
CA ALA A 217 9.65 -10.20 -11.33
C ALA A 217 9.29 -8.76 -10.99
N SER A 218 8.90 -7.98 -12.00
CA SER A 218 8.34 -6.65 -11.84
C SER A 218 6.92 -6.65 -12.40
N VAL A 219 5.97 -6.42 -11.52
CA VAL A 219 4.53 -6.44 -11.77
C VAL A 219 4.02 -5.01 -11.73
N ARG A 220 3.19 -4.64 -12.70
CA ARG A 220 2.50 -3.35 -12.76
C ARG A 220 1.01 -3.58 -12.76
N ILE A 221 0.31 -2.98 -11.80
CA ILE A 221 -1.15 -3.05 -11.68
C ILE A 221 -1.67 -1.61 -11.80
N PRO A 222 -2.63 -1.31 -12.69
CA PRO A 222 -3.28 -0.01 -12.68
C PRO A 222 -3.85 0.27 -11.29
N LEU A 223 -3.50 1.43 -10.72
CA LEU A 223 -3.81 1.72 -9.32
C LEU A 223 -5.32 1.75 -9.08
N ILE A 224 -6.08 2.26 -10.04
CA ILE A 224 -7.54 2.32 -9.96
C ILE A 224 -8.17 0.92 -9.92
N ASP A 225 -7.63 -0.04 -10.67
CA ASP A 225 -8.12 -1.42 -10.67
C ASP A 225 -7.78 -2.12 -9.36
N LEU A 226 -6.60 -1.84 -8.78
CA LEU A 226 -6.24 -2.34 -7.45
C LEU A 226 -7.18 -1.78 -6.37
N LEU A 227 -7.46 -0.47 -6.40
CA LEU A 227 -8.34 0.17 -5.42
C LEU A 227 -9.81 -0.25 -5.55
N CYS A 228 -10.22 -0.70 -6.73
CA CYS A 228 -11.58 -1.16 -7.00
C CYS A 228 -11.71 -2.70 -6.96
N THR A 229 -10.65 -3.43 -6.61
CA THR A 229 -10.71 -4.89 -6.61
C THR A 229 -11.61 -5.39 -5.47
N VAL A 230 -12.54 -6.28 -5.82
CA VAL A 230 -13.40 -7.01 -4.89
C VAL A 230 -12.98 -8.47 -4.73
N GLY A 231 -12.00 -8.90 -5.53
CA GLY A 231 -11.44 -10.24 -5.53
C GLY A 231 -9.93 -10.23 -5.31
N THR A 232 -9.31 -11.40 -5.45
CA THR A 232 -7.86 -11.54 -5.31
C THR A 232 -7.18 -11.27 -6.65
N ILE A 233 -6.21 -10.36 -6.65
CA ILE A 233 -5.19 -10.26 -7.68
C ILE A 233 -4.04 -11.17 -7.27
N GLU A 234 -3.76 -12.17 -8.09
CA GLU A 234 -2.74 -13.17 -7.82
C GLU A 234 -1.60 -13.05 -8.83
N VAL A 235 -0.38 -12.93 -8.32
CA VAL A 235 0.86 -13.04 -9.06
C VAL A 235 1.43 -14.43 -8.80
N GLN A 236 1.80 -15.16 -9.83
CA GLN A 236 2.41 -16.48 -9.71
C GLN A 236 3.72 -16.53 -10.49
N LEU A 237 4.75 -17.07 -9.86
CA LEU A 237 6.11 -17.22 -10.36
C LEU A 237 6.52 -18.70 -10.26
N GLN A 238 7.10 -19.22 -11.33
CA GLN A 238 7.61 -20.59 -11.46
C GLN A 238 8.86 -20.59 -12.34
#